data_AF-A0A2W6C5B0-F1
#
_entry.id   AF-A0A2W6C5B0-F1
#
_cell.length_a   1.000
_cell.length_b   1.000
_cell.length_c   1.000
_cell.angle_alpha   90.00
_cell.angle_beta   90.00
_cell.angle_gamma   90.00
#
_symmetry.space_group_name_H-M   'P 1'
#
loop_
_entity.id
_entity.type
_entity.pdbx_description
1 polymer ?
#
loop_
_entity_poly.entity_id
_entity_poly.type
_entity_poly.pdbx_seq_one_letter_code
_entity_poly.pdbx_strand_id
1 'polypeptide(L)' 'MDLEQQILKVLRGMSADTRPPTFGDLARRFGVTADLVAHSARLMVEKGVAKPSMVEIHGVPKMHGLLPQPASADK' A
#
# COMPACT_ATOMS: atom_id res chain seq x y z
N MET A 1 -8.97 15.35 -1.01
CA MET A 1 -7.68 14.75 -0.63
C MET A 1 -7.52 13.49 -1.45
N ASP A 2 -6.45 13.39 -2.24
CA ASP A 2 -6.26 12.30 -3.20
C ASP A 2 -6.06 10.94 -2.48
N LEU A 3 -6.53 9.85 -3.09
CA LEU A 3 -6.47 8.50 -2.50
C LEU A 3 -5.02 8.05 -2.28
N GLU A 4 -4.10 8.37 -3.21
CA GLU A 4 -2.67 8.07 -3.08
C GLU A 4 -2.09 8.72 -1.81
N GLN A 5 -2.44 9.98 -1.54
CA GLN A 5 -1.98 10.71 -0.35
C GLN A 5 -2.53 10.12 0.94
N GLN A 6 -3.80 9.69 0.95
CA GLN A 6 -4.40 9.04 2.10
C GLN A 6 -3.75 7.68 2.40
N ILE A 7 -3.48 6.89 1.36
CA ILE A 7 -2.75 5.63 1.46
C ILE A 7 -1.34 5.88 2.04
N LEU A 8 -0.58 6.81 1.47
CA LEU A 8 0.76 7.16 1.98
C LEU A 8 0.74 7.58 3.44
N LYS A 9 -0.24 8.41 3.84
CA LYS A 9 -0.39 8.84 5.23
C LYS A 9 -0.59 7.65 6.17
N VAL A 10 -1.40 6.67 5.75
CA VAL A 10 -1.59 5.44 6.52
C VAL A 10 -0.29 4.65 6.61
N LEU A 11 0.38 4.41 5.47
CA LEU A 11 1.63 3.62 5.45
C LEU A 11 2.74 4.23 6.30
N ARG A 12 2.83 5.56 6.36
CA ARG A 12 3.80 6.31 7.17
C ARG A 12 3.50 6.28 8.67
N GLY A 13 2.23 6.07 9.03
CA GLY A 13 1.80 5.93 10.43
C GLY A 13 1.91 4.50 10.96
N MET A 14 2.31 3.53 10.12
CA MET A 14 2.48 2.14 10.50
C MET A 14 3.94 1.84 10.87
N SER A 15 4.15 0.95 11.83
CA SER A 15 5.50 0.46 12.14
C SER A 15 6.02 -0.42 10.99
N ALA A 16 7.33 -0.41 10.75
CA ALA A 16 7.95 -1.31 9.80
C ALA A 16 7.73 -2.79 10.18
N ASP A 17 7.56 -3.08 11.47
CA ASP A 17 7.34 -4.44 11.99
C ASP A 17 5.87 -4.89 11.93
N THR A 18 4.94 -3.98 11.62
CA THR A 18 3.54 -4.36 11.48
C THR A 18 3.30 -5.10 10.17
N ARG A 19 2.38 -6.08 10.21
CA ARG A 19 1.90 -6.77 9.00
C ARG A 19 1.51 -5.74 7.93
N PRO A 20 2.04 -5.87 6.69
CA PRO A 20 1.66 -4.98 5.61
C PRO A 20 0.16 -4.99 5.34
N PRO A 21 -0.48 -3.82 5.18
CA PRO A 21 -1.90 -3.76 4.88
C PRO A 21 -2.17 -4.29 3.47
N THR A 22 -3.18 -5.15 3.36
CA THR A 22 -3.65 -5.65 2.07
C THR A 22 -4.50 -4.60 1.35
N PHE A 23 -4.73 -4.76 0.06
CA PHE A 23 -5.69 -3.92 -0.67
C PHE A 23 -7.09 -3.99 -0.07
N GLY A 24 -7.50 -5.14 0.46
CA GLY A 24 -8.77 -5.30 1.16
C GLY A 24 -8.83 -4.49 2.47
N ASP A 25 -7.75 -4.44 3.23
CA ASP A 25 -7.69 -3.67 4.48
C ASP A 25 -7.78 -2.16 4.20
N LEU A 26 -7.03 -1.69 3.19
CA LEU A 26 -7.06 -0.30 2.75
C LEU A 26 -8.43 0.08 2.17
N ALA A 27 -9.02 -0.78 1.34
CA ALA A 27 -10.34 -0.58 0.75
C ALA A 27 -11.42 -0.39 1.81
N ARG A 28 -11.46 -1.28 2.83
CA ARG A 28 -12.37 -1.15 3.98
C ARG A 28 -12.16 0.15 4.74
N ARG A 29 -10.89 0.56 4.93
CA ARG A 29 -10.55 1.78 5.68
C ARG A 29 -11.03 3.05 4.97
N PHE A 30 -10.94 3.10 3.65
CA PHE A 30 -11.30 4.29 2.86
C PHE A 30 -12.73 4.24 2.30
N GLY A 31 -13.47 3.14 2.50
CA GLY A 31 -14.83 2.97 1.97
C GLY A 31 -14.87 2.84 0.45
N VAL A 32 -13.87 2.21 -0.15
CA VAL A 32 -13.73 2.05 -1.61
C VAL A 32 -13.52 0.58 -1.98
N THR A 33 -13.43 0.27 -3.28
CA THR A 33 -13.15 -1.08 -3.75
C THR A 33 -11.65 -1.42 -3.69
N ALA A 34 -11.33 -2.71 -3.52
CA ALA A 34 -9.96 -3.18 -3.55
C ALA A 34 -9.29 -2.96 -4.91
N ASP A 35 -10.05 -3.00 -6.01
CA ASP A 35 -9.54 -2.75 -7.36
C ASP A 35 -9.08 -1.30 -7.53
N LEU A 36 -9.82 -0.33 -6.99
CA LEU A 36 -9.42 1.07 -7.02
C LEU A 36 -8.11 1.27 -6.22
N VAL A 37 -8.04 0.68 -5.03
CA VAL A 37 -6.80 0.71 -4.22
C VAL A 37 -5.64 0.04 -4.96
N ALA A 38 -5.86 -1.11 -5.59
CA ALA A 38 -4.83 -1.83 -6.33
C ALA A 38 -4.32 -1.02 -7.53
N HIS A 39 -5.21 -0.31 -8.22
CA HIS A 39 -4.83 0.59 -9.32
C HIS A 39 -3.95 1.75 -8.81
N SER A 40 -4.39 2.47 -7.77
CA SER A 40 -3.60 3.55 -7.17
C SER A 40 -2.26 3.04 -6.61
N ALA A 41 -2.26 1.88 -5.95
CA ALA A 41 -1.04 1.27 -5.42
C ALA A 41 -0.01 0.95 -6.51
N ARG A 42 -0.44 0.47 -7.69
CA ARG A 42 0.46 0.25 -8.83
C ARG A 42 1.13 1.55 -9.28
N LEU A 43 0.33 2.60 -9.48
CA LEU A 43 0.85 3.92 -9.87
C LEU A 43 1.84 4.46 -8.83
N MET A 44 1.56 4.28 -7.54
CA MET A 44 2.46 4.69 -6.47
C MET A 44 3.80 3.93 -6.47
N VAL A 45 3.77 2.63 -6.77
CA VAL A 45 4.98 1.81 -6.91
C VAL A 45 5.77 2.21 -8.15
N GLU A 46 5.10 2.42 -9.29
CA GLU A 46 5.72 2.90 -10.53
C GLU A 46 6.39 4.28 -10.36
N LYS A 47 5.76 5.18 -9.58
CA LYS A 47 6.32 6.49 -9.19
C LYS A 47 7.46 6.39 -8.16
N GLY A 48 7.74 5.21 -7.62
CA GLY A 48 8.76 4.99 -6.60
C GLY A 48 8.41 5.56 -5.21
N VAL A 49 7.17 5.98 -4.98
CA VAL A 49 6.73 6.57 -3.69
C VAL A 49 6.18 5.51 -2.73
N ALA A 50 6.01 4.27 -3.18
CA ALA A 50 5.66 3.14 -2.33
C ALA A 50 6.34 1.85 -2.73
N LYS A 51 6.46 0.93 -1.76
CA LYS A 51 7.00 -0.41 -1.98
C LYS A 51 5.88 -1.44 -1.97
N PRO A 52 5.85 -2.37 -2.93
CA PRO A 52 4.80 -3.39 -3.01
C PRO A 52 4.98 -4.43 -1.89
N SER A 53 3.87 -4.85 -1.29
CA SER A 53 3.83 -6.10 -0.52
C SER A 53 3.42 -7.22 -1.47
N MET A 54 4.33 -8.17 -1.68
CA MET A 54 4.15 -9.29 -2.59
C MET A 54 3.78 -10.55 -1.82
N VAL A 55 2.89 -11.37 -2.39
CA VAL A 55 2.57 -12.71 -1.92
C VAL A 55 2.58 -13.66 -3.10
N GLU A 56 2.79 -14.95 -2.84
CA GLU A 56 2.70 -15.98 -3.86
C GLU A 56 1.29 -16.57 -3.87
N ILE A 57 0.63 -16.56 -5.03
CA ILE A 57 -0.69 -17.19 -5.23
C ILE A 57 -0.52 -18.22 -6.35
N HIS A 58 -0.63 -19.50 -6.00
CA HIS A 58 -0.43 -20.63 -6.92
C HIS A 58 0.91 -20.57 -7.67
N GLY A 59 2.01 -20.26 -6.97
CA GLY A 59 3.34 -20.14 -7.59
C GLY A 59 3.59 -18.83 -8.34
N VAL A 60 2.60 -17.92 -8.40
CA VAL A 60 2.73 -16.64 -9.11
C VAL A 60 2.86 -15.50 -8.11
N PRO A 61 3.95 -14.68 -8.16
CA PRO A 61 4.07 -13.51 -7.32
C PRO A 61 3.04 -12.47 -7.73
N LYS A 62 2.22 -12.04 -6.77
CA LYS A 62 1.21 -11.01 -6.94
C LYS A 62 1.36 -9.94 -5.88
N MET A 63 1.22 -8.70 -6.32
CA MET A 63 1.09 -7.58 -5.39
C MET A 63 -0.26 -7.68 -4.68
N HIS A 64 -0.23 -7.71 -3.36
CA HIS A 64 -1.42 -7.89 -2.52
C HIS A 64 -1.67 -6.72 -1.56
N GLY A 65 -0.66 -5.87 -1.39
CA GLY A 65 -0.70 -4.71 -0.51
C GLY A 65 0.47 -3.78 -0.75
N LEU A 66 0.71 -2.89 0.19
CA LEU A 66 1.86 -2.00 0.21
C LEU A 66 2.60 -2.19 1.53
N LEU A 67 3.93 -2.09 1.51
CA LEU A 67 4.72 -2.17 2.73
C LEU A 67 4.52 -0.89 3.56
N PRO A 68 4.46 -1.00 4.91
CA PRO A 68 4.64 0.15 5.78
C PRO A 68 5.92 0.88 5.40
N GLN A 69 5.85 2.21 5.43
CA GLN A 69 7.04 3.02 5.23
C GLN A 69 7.32 3.70 6.55
N PRO A 70 8.58 3.73 7.02
CA PRO A 70 8.91 4.72 8.02
C PRO A 70 8.49 6.09 7.47
N ALA A 71 7.88 6.94 8.30
CA ALA A 71 7.79 8.35 7.97
C ALA A 71 9.22 8.77 7.61
N SER A 72 9.44 9.10 6.33
CA SER A 72 10.78 9.38 5.83
C SER A 72 11.44 10.34 6.82
N ALA A 73 12.56 9.93 7.42
CA ALA A 73 13.45 10.90 8.01
C ALA A 73 13.88 11.77 6.83
N ASP A 74 13.34 12.99 6.75
CA ASP A 74 13.90 14.04 5.92
C ASP A 74 15.42 13.99 6.07
N LYS A 75 16.11 13.74 4.96
CA LYS A 75 17.57 13.86 4.85
C LYS A 75 17.86 15.02 3.92
#